data_AF-A0A0M0K060-F1
#
_entry.id   AF-A0A0M0K060-F1
#
_cell.length_a   1.000
_cell.length_b   1.000
_cell.length_c   1.000
_cell.angle_alpha   90.00
_cell.angle_beta   90.00
_cell.angle_gamma   90.00
#
_symmetry.space_group_name_H-M   'P 1'
#
loop_
_entity.id
_entity.type
_entity.pdbx_description
1 polymer ?
#
loop_
_entity_poly.entity_id
_entity_poly.type
_entity_poly.pdbx_seq_one_letter_code
_entity_poly.pdbx_strand_id
1 'polypeptide(L)'
;MTCVHNASWVYQRRQNVRTAKIDPDGQDLRGASRAPEFDSSPDMGGFTISFFLPFVADDLYNELLSEFPLGSSPNVTFTILRSGYSGPVISPGCVRKVTFPAPYFGETISELTVAEKGTAGSKSTIVWRQLTSSTRLNLLGRDGIPPEYIVTLEGSTGGTLVRIRYNFHKTDMKGPLFFLSYCMPSLLQFQLSLNIVDVWHAEMVRRQHLPQEKPTFIDLPGDKSEEKSIRLKALQQPTHPCARCLGGGA
;
A
#
# COMPACT_ATOMS: atom_id res chain seq x y z
N MET A 1 -18.14 22.36 16.37
CA MET A 1 -18.50 21.09 17.01
C MET A 1 -17.41 20.08 16.72
N THR A 2 -16.52 19.91 17.69
CA THR A 2 -15.34 19.05 17.65
C THR A 2 -15.62 17.79 18.46
N CYS A 3 -15.51 16.63 17.83
CA CYS A 3 -15.35 15.36 18.54
C CYS A 3 -14.32 14.52 17.77
N VAL A 4 -13.07 14.63 18.22
CA VAL A 4 -11.97 13.71 17.89
C VAL A 4 -12.00 12.63 18.97
N HIS A 5 -12.18 11.37 18.58
CA HIS A 5 -11.95 10.23 19.46
C HIS A 5 -10.69 9.48 19.03
N ASN A 6 -9.78 9.36 19.99
CA ASN A 6 -8.58 8.54 20.00
C ASN A 6 -8.87 7.07 19.69
N ALA A 7 -8.02 6.45 18.89
CA ALA A 7 -7.72 5.02 19.00
C ALA A 7 -6.23 4.79 18.68
N SER A 8 -5.45 4.69 19.75
CA SER A 8 -4.09 4.17 19.78
C SER A 8 -4.12 2.68 19.46
N TRP A 9 -3.27 2.21 18.54
CA TRP A 9 -2.91 0.80 18.47
C TRP A 9 -1.40 0.62 18.37
N VAL A 10 -0.91 -0.18 19.32
CA VAL A 10 0.47 -0.48 19.67
C VAL A 10 1.10 -1.41 18.62
N TYR A 11 2.28 -1.03 18.17
CA TYR A 11 3.13 -1.81 17.27
C TYR A 11 3.79 -2.95 18.04
N GLN A 12 3.42 -4.21 17.80
CA GLN A 12 4.10 -5.38 18.36
C GLN A 12 4.99 -6.05 17.31
N ARG A 13 6.28 -5.70 17.38
CA ARG A 13 7.39 -6.29 16.63
C ARG A 13 7.68 -7.69 17.19
N ARG A 14 7.27 -8.77 16.51
CA ARG A 14 7.79 -10.13 16.81
C ARG A 14 9.03 -10.39 15.96
N GLN A 15 10.18 -10.46 16.63
CA GLN A 15 11.41 -11.04 16.11
C GLN A 15 11.26 -12.55 16.06
N ASN A 16 11.44 -13.17 14.89
CA ASN A 16 11.69 -14.60 14.79
C ASN A 16 13.20 -14.82 14.69
N VAL A 17 13.78 -15.21 15.83
CA VAL A 17 15.10 -15.84 15.91
C VAL A 17 14.99 -17.23 15.27
N ARG A 18 15.68 -17.46 14.15
CA ARG A 18 15.94 -18.83 13.67
C ARG A 18 17.33 -19.23 14.12
N THR A 19 17.37 -20.07 15.14
CA THR A 19 18.49 -20.92 15.51
C THR A 19 18.79 -21.86 14.34
N ALA A 20 19.99 -21.73 13.76
CA ALA A 20 20.52 -22.72 12.84
C ALA A 20 20.89 -23.98 13.63
N LYS A 21 20.19 -25.10 13.37
CA LYS A 21 20.69 -26.43 13.70
C LYS A 21 21.55 -26.89 12.53
N ILE A 22 22.82 -27.13 12.81
CA ILE A 22 23.78 -27.80 11.93
C ILE A 22 23.54 -29.29 12.12
N ASP A 23 23.06 -29.98 11.08
CA ASP A 23 23.15 -31.44 11.01
C ASP A 23 24.52 -31.80 10.38
N PRO A 24 25.33 -32.66 11.01
CA PRO A 24 26.63 -33.04 10.54
C PRO A 24 26.54 -34.40 9.84
N ASP A 25 26.06 -34.45 8.60
CA ASP A 25 26.33 -35.59 7.72
C ASP A 25 26.03 -35.20 6.27
N GLY A 26 27.09 -35.01 5.49
CA GLY A 26 27.01 -34.64 4.09
C GLY A 26 26.48 -35.79 3.24
N GLN A 27 25.34 -35.57 2.59
CA GLN A 27 25.07 -36.18 1.29
C GLN A 27 24.44 -35.16 0.35
N ASP A 28 25.17 -34.96 -0.75
CA ASP A 28 24.89 -34.09 -1.88
C ASP A 28 23.96 -34.84 -2.85
N LEU A 29 22.70 -34.40 -2.98
CA LEU A 29 21.77 -34.88 -4.00
C LEU A 29 21.22 -33.70 -4.79
N ARG A 30 21.80 -33.55 -5.99
CA ARG A 30 21.42 -32.62 -7.05
C ARG A 30 19.95 -32.77 -7.45
N GLY A 31 19.35 -31.64 -7.82
CA GLY A 31 18.47 -31.61 -8.99
C GLY A 31 16.97 -31.50 -8.75
N ALA A 32 16.53 -30.64 -7.83
CA ALA A 32 15.21 -30.03 -7.95
C ALA A 32 15.41 -28.57 -8.35
N SER A 33 15.13 -28.26 -9.62
CA SER A 33 15.10 -26.91 -10.17
C SER A 33 14.26 -26.01 -9.27
N ARG A 34 14.92 -25.25 -8.40
CA ARG A 34 14.34 -24.04 -7.82
C ARG A 34 14.13 -23.09 -8.98
N ALA A 35 12.86 -22.75 -9.23
CA ALA A 35 12.52 -21.55 -9.98
C ALA A 35 13.37 -20.39 -9.42
N PRO A 36 13.93 -19.52 -10.27
CA PRO A 36 14.74 -18.41 -9.79
C PRO A 36 13.89 -17.63 -8.78
N GLU A 37 14.35 -17.57 -7.54
CA GLU A 37 13.85 -16.58 -6.58
C GLU A 37 14.02 -15.23 -7.26
N PHE A 38 12.88 -14.58 -7.52
CA PHE A 38 12.81 -13.32 -8.25
C PHE A 38 13.75 -12.33 -7.55
N ASP A 39 14.85 -11.98 -8.22
CA ASP A 39 15.89 -11.12 -7.67
C ASP A 39 15.23 -9.77 -7.36
N SER A 40 14.93 -9.58 -6.08
CA SER A 40 14.23 -8.42 -5.56
C SER A 40 15.08 -7.21 -5.90
N SER A 41 14.57 -6.28 -6.73
CA SER A 41 15.26 -5.01 -6.99
C SER A 41 15.79 -4.47 -5.66
N PRO A 42 17.10 -4.14 -5.58
CA PRO A 42 17.68 -3.71 -4.32
C PRO A 42 16.91 -2.51 -3.78
N ASP A 43 16.68 -2.50 -2.46
CA ASP A 43 16.01 -1.39 -1.80
C ASP A 43 16.88 -0.14 -1.96
N MET A 44 16.39 0.83 -2.73
CA MET A 44 17.12 2.08 -3.00
C MET A 44 16.79 3.19 -1.99
N GLY A 45 15.90 2.94 -1.03
CA GLY A 45 15.52 3.95 -0.02
C GLY A 45 14.36 4.86 -0.42
N GLY A 46 13.59 4.47 -1.43
CA GLY A 46 12.33 5.15 -1.77
C GLY A 46 11.27 4.99 -0.69
N PHE A 47 9.99 5.01 -1.05
CA PHE A 47 8.91 4.92 -0.04
C PHE A 47 7.86 3.88 -0.40
N THR A 48 7.13 3.44 0.63
CA THR A 48 6.00 2.52 0.51
C THR A 48 4.77 3.13 1.17
N ILE A 49 3.62 2.95 0.54
CA ILE A 49 2.30 3.29 1.05
C ILE A 49 1.48 2.01 1.05
N SER A 50 0.69 1.79 2.10
CA SER A 50 -0.18 0.63 2.22
C SER A 50 -1.56 1.09 2.66
N PHE A 51 -2.59 0.58 1.99
CA PHE A 51 -3.98 0.90 2.31
C PHE A 51 -4.90 -0.24 1.88
N PHE A 52 -6.08 -0.26 2.46
CA PHE A 52 -7.07 -1.28 2.17
C PHE A 52 -8.15 -0.73 1.25
N LEU A 53 -8.55 -1.53 0.27
CA LEU A 53 -9.68 -1.24 -0.61
C LEU A 53 -10.71 -2.37 -0.52
N PRO A 54 -12.01 -2.08 -0.39
CA PRO A 54 -13.04 -3.10 -0.30
C PRO A 54 -13.38 -3.68 -1.67
N PHE A 55 -12.42 -4.05 -2.51
CA PHE A 55 -12.66 -4.66 -3.83
C PHE A 55 -11.87 -5.95 -3.97
N VAL A 56 -12.30 -6.83 -4.88
CA VAL A 56 -11.58 -8.08 -5.17
C VAL A 56 -10.21 -7.74 -5.78
N ALA A 57 -9.17 -8.48 -5.42
CA ALA A 57 -7.81 -8.24 -5.90
C ALA A 57 -7.71 -8.36 -7.43
N ASP A 58 -8.52 -9.24 -8.02
CA ASP A 58 -8.63 -9.44 -9.46
C ASP A 58 -9.15 -8.20 -10.20
N ASP A 59 -10.18 -7.55 -9.66
CA ASP A 59 -10.75 -6.33 -10.26
C ASP A 59 -9.71 -5.21 -10.23
N LEU A 60 -9.07 -5.00 -9.08
CA LEU A 60 -8.00 -4.01 -8.93
C LEU A 60 -6.82 -4.30 -9.87
N TYR A 61 -6.43 -5.57 -10.01
CA TYR A 61 -5.35 -5.98 -10.91
C TYR A 61 -5.69 -5.64 -12.36
N ASN A 62 -6.89 -5.97 -12.82
CA ASN A 62 -7.35 -5.67 -14.17
C ASN A 62 -7.42 -4.17 -14.42
N GLU A 63 -7.93 -3.39 -13.46
CA GLU A 63 -8.05 -1.94 -13.58
C GLU A 63 -6.70 -1.22 -13.61
N LEU A 64 -5.69 -1.74 -12.91
CA LEU A 64 -4.32 -1.23 -12.95
C LEU A 64 -3.60 -1.47 -14.27
N LEU A 65 -4.04 -2.47 -15.05
CA LEU A 65 -3.51 -2.81 -16.38
C LEU A 65 -4.46 -2.43 -17.53
N SER A 66 -5.50 -1.65 -17.23
CA SER A 66 -6.42 -1.11 -18.24
C SER A 66 -5.77 0.02 -19.05
N GLU A 67 -6.39 0.39 -20.18
CA GLU A 67 -5.94 1.51 -21.03
C GLU A 67 -5.91 2.85 -20.24
N PHE A 68 -6.84 3.01 -19.29
CA PHE A 68 -6.91 4.14 -18.37
C PHE A 68 -6.67 3.64 -16.94
N PRO A 69 -5.41 3.40 -16.56
CA PRO A 69 -5.08 2.67 -15.34
C PRO A 69 -5.64 3.37 -14.10
N LEU A 70 -6.07 2.58 -13.11
CA LEU A 70 -6.57 3.09 -11.83
C LEU A 70 -5.63 4.14 -11.22
N GLY A 71 -6.18 5.29 -10.83
CA GLY A 71 -5.40 6.42 -10.30
C GLY A 71 -4.81 7.35 -11.37
N SER A 72 -5.16 7.16 -12.64
CA SER A 72 -4.88 8.13 -13.70
C SER A 72 -5.67 9.41 -13.46
N SER A 73 -4.97 10.53 -13.20
CA SER A 73 -5.62 11.85 -13.21
C SER A 73 -6.14 12.17 -14.61
N PRO A 74 -7.32 12.81 -14.75
CA PRO A 74 -7.87 13.19 -16.06
C PRO A 74 -6.96 14.14 -16.85
N ASN A 75 -6.03 14.83 -16.16
CA ASN A 75 -5.09 15.75 -16.80
C ASN A 75 -3.76 15.06 -17.20
N VAL A 76 -3.60 13.76 -16.91
CA VAL A 76 -2.42 12.97 -17.28
C VAL A 76 -2.76 12.14 -18.51
N THR A 77 -1.91 12.23 -19.54
CA THR A 77 -2.09 11.47 -20.78
C THR A 77 -1.21 10.23 -20.77
N PHE A 78 -1.79 9.08 -21.11
CA PHE A 78 -1.08 7.82 -21.30
C PHE A 78 -1.02 7.49 -22.79
N THR A 79 0.14 7.08 -23.27
CA THR A 79 0.34 6.65 -24.66
C THR A 79 1.17 5.39 -24.68
N ILE A 80 0.67 4.33 -25.30
CA ILE A 80 1.43 3.10 -25.51
C ILE A 80 2.39 3.34 -26.69
N LEU A 81 3.68 3.26 -26.42
CA LEU A 81 4.74 3.38 -27.43
C LEU A 81 5.08 2.03 -28.05
N ARG A 82 4.97 0.96 -27.25
CA ARG A 82 5.23 -0.43 -27.65
C ARG A 82 4.32 -1.34 -26.85
N SER A 83 3.63 -2.27 -27.51
CA SER A 83 2.87 -3.33 -26.85
C SER A 83 3.78 -4.31 -26.10
N GLY A 84 3.22 -5.09 -25.19
CA GLY A 84 3.96 -6.16 -24.53
C GLY A 84 4.34 -7.32 -25.45
N TYR A 85 5.21 -8.20 -24.95
CA TYR A 85 5.79 -9.30 -25.72
C TYR A 85 4.78 -10.42 -26.00
N SER A 86 3.75 -10.55 -25.17
CA SER A 86 2.70 -11.58 -25.32
C SER A 86 1.38 -11.15 -24.67
N GLY A 87 0.25 -11.59 -25.24
CA GLY A 87 -1.07 -11.34 -24.66
C GLY A 87 -1.64 -9.95 -24.96
N PRO A 88 -2.35 -9.32 -24.01
CA PRO A 88 -2.93 -7.99 -24.18
C PRO A 88 -1.89 -6.91 -24.49
N VAL A 89 -2.35 -5.75 -25.00
CA VAL A 89 -1.47 -4.59 -25.32
C VAL A 89 -0.62 -4.19 -24.11
N ILE A 90 -1.23 -4.18 -22.92
CA ILE A 90 -0.57 -3.89 -21.64
C ILE A 90 -0.22 -5.22 -20.98
N SER A 91 0.99 -5.69 -21.23
CA SER A 91 1.59 -6.90 -20.65
C SER A 91 3.11 -6.73 -20.54
N PRO A 92 3.88 -7.66 -19.94
CA PRO A 92 5.32 -7.52 -19.81
C PRO A 92 6.01 -7.19 -21.15
N GLY A 93 6.88 -6.19 -21.14
CA GLY A 93 7.51 -5.60 -22.33
C GLY A 93 6.84 -4.35 -22.88
N CYS A 94 5.63 -4.05 -22.43
CA CYS A 94 4.87 -2.88 -22.83
C CYS A 94 5.61 -1.62 -22.40
N VAL A 95 5.83 -0.69 -23.33
CA VAL A 95 6.40 0.63 -23.04
C VAL A 95 5.31 1.66 -23.17
N ARG A 96 5.11 2.43 -22.11
CA ARG A 96 4.18 3.55 -22.09
C ARG A 96 4.90 4.85 -21.82
N LYS A 97 4.32 5.92 -22.35
CA LYS A 97 4.65 7.30 -22.05
C LYS A 97 3.53 7.91 -21.22
N VAL A 98 3.91 8.59 -20.15
CA VAL A 98 3.00 9.34 -19.29
C VAL A 98 3.39 10.80 -19.37
N THR A 99 2.47 11.65 -19.84
CA THR A 99 2.69 13.10 -19.97
C THR A 99 1.99 13.83 -18.82
N PHE A 100 2.77 14.62 -18.08
CA PHE A 100 2.32 15.34 -16.90
C PHE A 100 2.10 16.82 -17.21
N PRO A 101 0.95 17.39 -16.81
CA PRO A 101 0.69 18.82 -16.90
C PRO A 101 1.42 19.58 -15.78
N ALA A 102 1.11 20.86 -15.63
CA ALA A 102 1.49 21.62 -14.45
C ALA A 102 1.05 20.90 -13.15
N PRO A 103 1.83 20.97 -12.05
CA PRO A 103 3.11 21.68 -11.92
C PRO A 103 4.34 20.82 -12.27
N TYR A 104 4.15 19.54 -12.60
CA TYR A 104 5.26 18.59 -12.78
C TYR A 104 5.88 18.66 -14.17
N PHE A 105 5.16 19.07 -15.21
CA PHE A 105 5.61 19.34 -16.58
C PHE A 105 6.62 18.33 -17.15
N GLY A 106 6.23 17.59 -18.18
CA GLY A 106 7.15 16.74 -18.95
C GLY A 106 6.58 15.35 -19.12
N GLU A 107 7.46 14.38 -19.32
CA GLU A 107 7.04 13.00 -19.57
C GLU A 107 7.94 11.98 -18.90
N THR A 108 7.34 10.84 -18.57
CA THR A 108 8.03 9.66 -18.07
C THR A 108 7.74 8.50 -19.01
N ILE A 109 8.80 7.83 -19.48
CA ILE A 109 8.69 6.59 -20.25
C ILE A 109 9.01 5.43 -19.31
N SER A 110 8.13 4.45 -19.28
CA SER A 110 8.26 3.27 -18.43
C SER A 110 7.95 1.99 -19.18
N GLU A 111 8.64 0.92 -18.81
CA GLU A 111 8.39 -0.44 -19.28
C GLU A 111 7.71 -1.26 -18.18
N LEU A 112 6.67 -1.99 -18.54
CA LEU A 112 6.07 -3.00 -17.67
C LEU A 112 6.98 -4.22 -17.66
N THR A 113 7.68 -4.45 -16.56
CA THR A 113 8.63 -5.56 -16.44
C THR A 113 8.00 -6.79 -15.80
N VAL A 114 7.01 -6.59 -14.93
CA VAL A 114 6.29 -7.67 -14.24
C VAL A 114 4.81 -7.37 -14.24
N ALA A 115 4.01 -8.36 -14.62
CA ALA A 115 2.56 -8.36 -14.48
C ALA A 115 2.14 -9.79 -14.13
N GLU A 116 2.22 -10.12 -12.84
CA GLU A 116 1.92 -11.44 -12.31
C GLU A 116 0.62 -11.39 -11.54
N LYS A 117 -0.39 -12.12 -12.02
CA LYS A 117 -1.66 -12.26 -11.31
C LYS A 117 -1.53 -13.36 -10.25
N GLY A 118 -1.87 -13.03 -9.02
CA GLY A 118 -1.93 -13.99 -7.93
C GLY A 118 -3.05 -15.01 -8.13
N THR A 119 -2.88 -16.19 -7.55
CA THR A 119 -3.90 -17.22 -7.38
C THR A 119 -4.48 -17.14 -5.97
N ALA A 120 -5.46 -18.00 -5.63
CA ALA A 120 -6.01 -18.06 -4.29
C ALA A 120 -4.91 -18.15 -3.21
N GLY A 121 -4.83 -17.12 -2.36
CA GLY A 121 -3.84 -17.03 -1.27
C GLY A 121 -2.46 -16.51 -1.66
N SER A 122 -2.23 -16.10 -2.91
CA SER A 122 -0.98 -15.43 -3.33
C SER A 122 -1.22 -13.99 -3.78
N LYS A 123 -0.16 -13.19 -3.77
CA LYS A 123 -0.21 -11.77 -4.12
C LYS A 123 -0.10 -11.57 -5.63
N SER A 124 -0.84 -10.63 -6.18
CA SER A 124 -0.58 -10.11 -7.52
C SER A 124 0.50 -9.03 -7.47
N THR A 125 1.37 -8.97 -8.46
CA THR A 125 2.48 -8.01 -8.54
C THR A 125 2.55 -7.34 -9.91
N ILE A 126 2.66 -6.01 -9.91
CA ILE A 126 2.86 -5.19 -11.11
C ILE A 126 4.10 -4.33 -10.89
N VAL A 127 5.04 -4.34 -11.84
CA VAL A 127 6.28 -3.54 -11.77
C VAL A 127 6.45 -2.75 -13.06
N TRP A 128 6.46 -1.42 -12.92
CA TRP A 128 6.82 -0.49 -13.98
C TRP A 128 8.21 0.07 -13.71
N ARG A 129 9.14 -0.16 -14.64
CA ARG A 129 10.50 0.38 -14.59
C ARG A 129 10.57 1.67 -15.37
N GLN A 130 11.11 2.73 -14.75
CA GLN A 130 11.32 4.00 -15.42
C GLN A 130 12.55 3.92 -16.35
N LEU A 131 12.34 4.09 -17.66
CA LEU A 131 13.43 4.14 -18.63
C LEU A 131 14.02 5.55 -18.72
N THR A 132 13.16 6.55 -18.87
CA THR A 132 13.55 7.96 -18.97
C THR A 132 12.52 8.84 -18.29
N SER A 133 12.96 10.00 -17.81
CA SER A 133 12.07 11.03 -17.30
C SER A 133 12.61 12.42 -17.67
N SER A 134 11.73 13.27 -18.19
CA SER A 134 11.99 14.68 -18.48
C SER A 134 11.20 15.61 -17.57
N THR A 135 10.46 15.05 -16.61
CA THR A 135 9.64 15.81 -15.66
C THR A 135 10.45 16.83 -14.87
N ARG A 136 9.78 17.86 -14.33
CA ARG A 136 10.38 18.79 -13.38
C ARG A 136 10.85 18.09 -12.10
N LEU A 137 10.16 17.04 -11.67
CA LEU A 137 10.56 16.20 -10.54
C LEU A 137 10.94 14.81 -11.04
N ASN A 138 12.23 14.51 -11.10
CA ASN A 138 12.73 13.20 -11.53
C ASN A 138 12.99 12.30 -10.35
N LEU A 139 12.60 11.04 -10.48
CA LEU A 139 13.08 9.96 -9.63
C LEU A 139 14.36 9.43 -10.24
N LEU A 140 15.41 9.30 -9.43
CA LEU A 140 16.72 8.82 -9.86
C LEU A 140 17.05 7.52 -9.15
N GLY A 141 17.53 6.56 -9.92
CA GLY A 141 18.02 5.29 -9.40
C GLY A 141 19.46 5.38 -8.89
N ARG A 142 20.10 4.23 -8.67
CA ARG A 142 21.47 4.14 -8.14
C ARG A 142 22.28 3.10 -8.92
N ASP A 143 23.53 3.43 -9.21
CA ASP A 143 24.51 2.50 -9.80
C ASP A 143 24.01 1.79 -11.08
N GLY A 144 23.33 2.55 -11.94
CA GLY A 144 22.75 2.04 -13.20
C GLY A 144 21.40 1.33 -13.05
N ILE A 145 20.92 1.12 -11.82
CA ILE A 145 19.62 0.53 -11.53
C ILE A 145 18.55 1.62 -11.65
N PRO A 146 17.60 1.52 -12.59
CA PRO A 146 16.55 2.53 -12.78
C PRO A 146 15.50 2.51 -11.66
N PRO A 147 14.78 3.62 -11.43
CA PRO A 147 13.63 3.65 -10.54
C PRO A 147 12.53 2.68 -10.96
N GLU A 148 11.82 2.13 -9.98
CA GLU A 148 10.69 1.22 -10.21
C GLU A 148 9.44 1.66 -9.41
N TYR A 149 8.28 1.50 -10.02
CA TYR A 149 6.97 1.63 -9.40
C TYR A 149 6.35 0.24 -9.28
N ILE A 150 6.17 -0.23 -8.05
CA ILE A 150 5.78 -1.59 -7.71
C ILE A 150 4.42 -1.54 -7.01
N VAL A 151 3.46 -2.31 -7.48
CA VAL A 151 2.17 -2.50 -6.82
C VAL A 151 2.02 -3.97 -6.47
N THR A 152 1.74 -4.25 -5.21
CA THR A 152 1.38 -5.59 -4.73
C THR A 152 -0.03 -5.59 -4.18
N LEU A 153 -0.83 -6.57 -4.61
CA LEU A 153 -2.21 -6.75 -4.19
C LEU A 153 -2.32 -8.07 -3.40
N GLU A 154 -2.75 -7.98 -2.16
CA GLU A 154 -2.99 -9.14 -1.30
C GLU A 154 -4.49 -9.21 -0.99
N GLY A 155 -5.17 -10.18 -1.60
CA GLY A 155 -6.58 -10.43 -1.33
C GLY A 155 -6.80 -10.91 0.10
N SER A 156 -7.85 -10.41 0.74
CA SER A 156 -8.25 -10.73 2.11
C SER A 156 -9.78 -10.84 2.20
N THR A 157 -10.28 -11.32 3.33
CA THR A 157 -11.71 -11.31 3.62
C THR A 157 -12.20 -9.85 3.71
N GLY A 158 -13.10 -9.45 2.80
CA GLY A 158 -13.68 -8.11 2.77
C GLY A 158 -12.94 -7.09 1.90
N GLY A 159 -11.90 -7.50 1.16
CA GLY A 159 -11.24 -6.62 0.19
C GLY A 159 -9.79 -7.00 -0.09
N THR A 160 -9.00 -5.98 -0.46
CA THR A 160 -7.61 -6.15 -0.90
C THR A 160 -6.71 -5.15 -0.17
N LEU A 161 -5.63 -5.67 0.40
CA LEU A 161 -4.53 -4.84 0.88
C LEU A 161 -3.65 -4.47 -0.32
N VAL A 162 -3.62 -3.19 -0.63
CA VAL A 162 -2.77 -2.61 -1.67
C VAL A 162 -1.49 -2.09 -1.02
N ARG A 163 -0.32 -2.49 -1.55
CA ARG A 163 0.94 -1.80 -1.24
C ARG A 163 1.56 -1.25 -2.51
N ILE A 164 1.86 0.03 -2.47
CA ILE A 164 2.53 0.75 -3.55
C ILE A 164 3.91 1.14 -3.06
N ARG A 165 4.93 0.73 -3.79
CA ARG A 165 6.32 1.04 -3.49
C ARG A 165 6.93 1.77 -4.68
N TYR A 166 7.41 2.98 -4.44
CA TYR A 166 8.29 3.69 -5.35
C TYR A 166 9.72 3.40 -4.92
N ASN A 167 10.45 2.61 -5.68
CA ASN A 167 11.83 2.26 -5.43
C ASN A 167 12.76 3.18 -6.23
N PHE A 168 13.40 4.13 -5.57
CA PHE A 168 14.35 5.07 -6.16
C PHE A 168 15.37 5.48 -5.10
N HIS A 169 16.50 6.05 -5.52
CA HIS A 169 17.58 6.44 -4.63
C HIS A 169 17.44 7.88 -4.12
N LYS A 170 17.15 8.80 -5.03
CA LYS A 170 16.93 10.22 -4.71
C LYS A 170 15.97 10.85 -5.70
N THR A 171 15.51 12.05 -5.38
CA THR A 171 14.76 12.87 -6.33
C THR A 171 15.60 14.05 -6.78
N ASP A 172 15.30 14.54 -7.98
CA ASP A 172 15.92 15.72 -8.57
C ASP A 172 14.84 16.64 -9.12
N MET A 173 14.61 17.74 -8.39
CA MET A 173 13.72 18.81 -8.78
C MET A 173 14.48 19.83 -9.63
N LYS A 174 14.03 20.07 -10.85
CA LYS A 174 14.63 21.03 -11.78
C LYS A 174 14.08 22.45 -11.55
N GLY A 175 14.91 23.44 -11.85
CA GLY A 175 14.54 24.86 -11.83
C GLY A 175 14.66 25.51 -10.44
N PRO A 176 13.95 26.62 -10.18
CA PRO A 176 14.17 27.44 -8.98
C PRO A 176 13.82 26.72 -7.66
N LEU A 177 13.10 25.61 -7.73
CA LEU A 177 12.69 24.80 -6.58
C LEU A 177 13.62 23.61 -6.31
N PHE A 178 14.82 23.58 -6.90
CA PHE A 178 15.75 22.44 -6.76
C PHE A 178 16.10 22.09 -5.32
N PHE A 179 16.11 23.08 -4.41
CA PHE A 179 16.39 22.87 -2.99
C PHE A 179 15.33 21.99 -2.30
N LEU A 180 14.13 21.86 -2.88
CA LEU A 180 13.09 20.97 -2.35
C LEU A 180 13.38 19.49 -2.61
N SER A 181 14.33 19.14 -3.49
CA SER A 181 14.64 17.74 -3.85
C SER A 181 14.87 16.82 -2.64
N TYR A 182 15.41 17.36 -1.54
CA TYR A 182 15.66 16.59 -0.32
C TYR A 182 14.36 16.22 0.42
N CYS A 183 13.36 17.11 0.45
CA CYS A 183 12.08 16.85 1.13
C CYS A 183 11.02 16.24 0.22
N MET A 184 11.24 16.24 -1.10
CA MET A 184 10.30 15.69 -2.07
C MET A 184 9.87 14.24 -1.83
N PRO A 185 10.73 13.28 -1.44
CA PRO A 185 10.28 11.92 -1.11
C PRO A 185 9.16 11.91 -0.07
N SER A 186 9.35 12.63 1.04
CA SER A 186 8.38 12.70 2.13
C SER A 186 7.10 13.45 1.71
N LEU A 187 7.23 14.53 0.95
CA LEU A 187 6.09 15.28 0.42
C LEU A 187 5.26 14.43 -0.55
N LEU A 188 5.91 13.67 -1.45
CA LEU A 188 5.23 12.75 -2.36
C LEU A 188 4.51 11.64 -1.59
N GLN A 189 5.19 11.03 -0.62
CA GLN A 189 4.59 9.98 0.21
C GLN A 189 3.37 10.51 0.96
N PHE A 190 3.49 11.69 1.58
CA PHE A 190 2.40 12.34 2.31
C PHE A 190 1.21 12.65 1.38
N GLN A 191 1.46 13.31 0.25
CA GLN A 191 0.41 13.71 -0.69
C GLN A 191 -0.36 12.51 -1.26
N LEU A 192 0.36 11.44 -1.60
CA LEU A 192 -0.24 10.19 -2.06
C LEU A 192 -1.06 9.54 -0.94
N SER A 193 -0.50 9.46 0.28
CA SER A 193 -1.18 8.82 1.42
C SER A 193 -2.48 9.52 1.81
N LEU A 194 -2.60 10.83 1.59
CA LEU A 194 -3.80 11.59 1.92
C LEU A 194 -5.02 11.25 1.05
N ASN A 195 -4.82 11.01 -0.25
CA ASN A 195 -5.93 10.99 -1.21
C ASN A 195 -6.09 9.68 -1.97
N ILE A 196 -5.05 8.83 -2.01
CA ILE A 196 -5.03 7.69 -2.93
C ILE A 196 -6.16 6.69 -2.67
N VAL A 197 -6.53 6.47 -1.41
CA VAL A 197 -7.60 5.54 -1.03
C VAL A 197 -8.93 6.02 -1.59
N ASP A 198 -9.28 7.28 -1.33
CA ASP A 198 -10.56 7.87 -1.75
C ASP A 198 -10.64 7.97 -3.27
N VAL A 199 -9.54 8.37 -3.94
CA VAL A 199 -9.47 8.46 -5.40
C VAL A 199 -9.67 7.07 -6.03
N TRP A 200 -8.93 6.06 -5.58
CA TRP A 200 -9.05 4.71 -6.14
C TRP A 200 -10.42 4.11 -5.84
N HIS A 201 -10.96 4.30 -4.63
CA HIS A 201 -12.29 3.85 -4.29
C HIS A 201 -13.36 4.49 -5.19
N ALA A 202 -13.33 5.82 -5.33
CA ALA A 202 -14.28 6.54 -6.19
C ALA A 202 -14.16 6.10 -7.66
N GLU A 203 -12.93 5.89 -8.16
CA GLU A 203 -12.72 5.38 -9.52
C GLU A 203 -13.28 3.97 -9.70
N MET A 204 -13.07 3.05 -8.75
CA MET A 204 -13.61 1.69 -8.80
C MET A 204 -15.15 1.71 -8.85
N VAL A 205 -15.79 2.49 -7.97
CA VAL A 205 -17.25 2.65 -7.97
C VAL A 205 -17.75 3.26 -9.28
N ARG A 206 -17.06 4.29 -9.80
CA ARG A 206 -17.40 4.91 -11.09
C ARG A 206 -17.33 3.92 -12.25
N ARG A 207 -16.42 2.95 -12.17
CA ARG A 207 -16.25 1.84 -13.13
C ARG A 207 -17.19 0.65 -12.85
N GLN A 208 -18.19 0.83 -11.98
CA GLN A 208 -19.24 -0.14 -11.66
C GLN A 208 -18.78 -1.37 -10.85
N HIS A 209 -17.61 -1.30 -10.21
CA HIS A 209 -17.19 -2.33 -9.25
C HIS A 209 -17.94 -2.16 -7.94
N LEU A 210 -18.42 -3.27 -7.39
CA LEU A 210 -19.15 -3.29 -6.12
C LEU A 210 -18.17 -3.49 -4.96
N PRO A 211 -18.18 -2.60 -3.96
CA PRO A 211 -17.44 -2.85 -2.73
C PRO A 211 -17.89 -4.16 -2.09
N GLN A 212 -16.94 -4.99 -1.67
CA GLN A 212 -17.21 -6.13 -0.81
C GLN A 212 -17.83 -5.60 0.48
N GLU A 213 -18.96 -6.19 0.86
CA GLU A 213 -19.52 -5.93 2.17
C GLU A 213 -18.47 -6.25 3.23
N LYS A 214 -18.33 -5.34 4.19
CA LYS A 214 -17.56 -5.61 5.39
C LYS A 214 -18.07 -6.95 5.92
N PRO A 215 -17.20 -7.94 6.22
CA PRO A 215 -17.68 -9.16 6.82
C PRO A 215 -18.46 -8.74 8.06
N THR A 216 -19.78 -8.92 8.00
CA THR A 216 -20.61 -8.87 9.18
C THR A 216 -20.10 -10.06 9.96
N PHE A 217 -19.19 -9.80 10.90
CA PHE A 217 -18.94 -10.77 11.95
C PHE A 217 -20.33 -10.98 12.52
N ILE A 218 -20.94 -12.11 12.17
CA ILE A 218 -22.09 -12.61 12.91
C ILE A 218 -21.63 -12.46 14.34
N ASP A 219 -22.34 -11.65 15.12
CA ASP A 219 -22.20 -11.65 16.56
C ASP A 219 -22.34 -13.11 16.96
N LEU A 220 -21.20 -13.80 17.10
CA LEU A 220 -21.12 -14.98 17.95
C LEU A 220 -21.84 -14.51 19.20
N PRO A 221 -22.84 -15.25 19.71
CA PRO A 221 -23.54 -14.86 20.92
C PRO A 221 -22.48 -14.82 22.03
N GLY A 222 -21.85 -13.65 22.17
CA GLY A 222 -20.91 -13.31 23.19
C GLY A 222 -21.75 -13.38 24.43
N ASP A 223 -21.41 -14.35 25.26
CA ASP A 223 -22.10 -14.64 26.49
C ASP A 223 -22.27 -13.34 27.27
N LYS A 224 -23.47 -12.74 27.18
CA LYS A 224 -23.83 -11.46 27.83
C LYS A 224 -23.78 -11.57 29.38
N SER A 225 -23.39 -12.75 29.88
CA SER A 225 -22.99 -13.05 31.24
C SER A 225 -21.94 -12.09 31.79
N GLU A 226 -20.84 -11.85 31.07
CA GLU A 226 -19.75 -11.02 31.61
C GLU A 226 -20.12 -9.54 31.71
N GLU A 227 -20.75 -8.98 30.67
CA GLU A 227 -21.16 -7.57 30.66
C GLU A 227 -22.26 -7.26 31.70
N LYS A 228 -23.19 -8.22 31.92
CA LYS A 228 -24.15 -8.14 33.03
C LYS A 228 -23.49 -8.25 34.40
N SER A 229 -22.50 -9.12 34.56
CA SER A 229 -21.78 -9.30 35.84
C SER A 229 -20.98 -8.05 36.23
N ILE A 230 -20.38 -7.37 35.24
CA ILE A 230 -19.61 -6.13 35.44
C ILE A 230 -20.56 -4.98 35.80
N ARG A 231 -21.72 -4.86 35.12
CA ARG A 231 -22.75 -3.86 35.46
C ARG A 231 -23.37 -4.09 36.84
N LEU A 232 -23.62 -5.34 37.23
CA LEU A 232 -24.13 -5.66 38.57
C LEU A 232 -23.12 -5.35 39.68
N LYS A 233 -21.83 -5.61 39.46
CA LYS A 233 -20.77 -5.25 40.41
C LYS A 233 -20.60 -3.73 40.55
N ALA A 234 -20.78 -2.97 39.47
CA ALA A 234 -20.72 -1.50 39.52
C ALA A 234 -21.90 -0.87 40.28
N LEU A 235 -23.07 -1.51 40.28
CA LEU A 235 -24.26 -1.05 41.02
C LEU A 235 -24.26 -1.45 42.50
N GLN A 236 -23.41 -2.40 42.90
CA GLN A 236 -23.31 -2.88 44.29
C GLN A 236 -22.20 -2.22 45.11
N GLN A 237 -21.43 -1.28 44.55
CA GLN A 237 -20.46 -0.52 45.35
C GLN A 237 -21.19 0.52 46.21
N PRO A 238 -21.14 0.42 47.56
CA PRO A 238 -21.71 1.44 48.42
C PRO A 238 -20.89 2.73 48.30
N THR A 239 -21.55 3.83 47.94
CA THR A 239 -20.98 5.17 48.08
C THR A 239 -20.78 5.46 49.56
N HIS A 240 -19.53 5.44 50.04
CA HIS A 240 -19.20 5.94 51.36
C HIS A 240 -19.48 7.45 51.43
N PRO A 241 -20.28 7.94 52.39
CA PRO A 241 -20.41 9.37 52.61
C PRO A 241 -19.12 9.92 53.26
N CYS A 242 -18.53 10.93 52.61
CA CYS A 242 -17.39 11.66 53.15
C CYS A 242 -17.87 12.52 54.34
N ALA A 243 -17.52 12.11 55.56
CA ALA A 243 -17.70 12.90 56.77
C ALA A 243 -16.52 13.86 56.93
N ARG A 244 -16.67 15.12 56.49
CA ARG A 244 -15.94 16.28 57.03
C ARG A 244 -16.52 17.58 56.48
N CYS A 245 -17.33 18.24 57.29
CA CYS A 245 -17.42 19.71 57.45
C CYS A 245 -18.46 19.99 58.55
N LEU A 246 -18.01 19.97 59.80
CA LEU A 246 -18.67 20.64 60.92
C LEU A 246 -17.85 21.89 61.27
N GLY A 247 -18.49 23.04 61.46
CA GLY A 247 -17.96 24.08 62.34
C GLY A 247 -18.23 25.53 61.96
N GLY A 248 -19.16 26.17 62.69
CA GLY A 248 -19.29 27.62 62.90
C GLY A 248 -20.55 28.20 62.25
N GLY A 249 -21.60 28.59 62.96
CA GLY A 249 -21.71 29.08 64.33
C GLY A 249 -22.48 30.39 64.26
N ALA A 250 -23.67 30.40 64.86
CA ALA A 250 -24.52 31.58 65.03
C ALA A 250 -23.85 32.67 65.89
#